data_AF-A0A519ZFE1-F1
#
_entry.id   AF-A0A519ZFE1-F1
#
_cell.length_a   1.000
_cell.length_b   1.000
_cell.length_c   1.000
_cell.angle_alpha   90.00
_cell.angle_beta   90.00
_cell.angle_gamma   90.00
#
_symmetry.space_group_name_H-M   'P 1'
#
loop_
_entity.id
_entity.type
_entity.pdbx_description
1 polymer ?
#
loop_
_entity_poly.entity_id
_entity_poly.type
_entity_poly.pdbx_seq_one_letter_code
_entity_poly.pdbx_strand_id
1 'polypeptide(L)' 'MKNEQERRDVVAAALSWTKTTTLTPSLYEKRLLQQYIEGALSIDRVIELLEENNEKQVN' A
#
# COMPACT_ATOMS: atom_id res chain seq x y z
N MET A 1 -16.55 -12.83 5.75
CA MET A 1 -15.51 -11.80 5.54
C MET A 1 -14.16 -12.24 6.12
N LYS A 2 -13.64 -13.44 5.79
CA LYS A 2 -12.29 -13.87 6.22
C LYS A 2 -11.18 -13.27 5.34
N ASN A 3 -11.45 -13.15 4.03
CA ASN A 3 -10.45 -12.83 3.03
C ASN A 3 -9.86 -11.40 3.14
N GLU A 4 -10.65 -10.37 3.45
CA GLU A 4 -10.13 -8.99 3.41
C GLU A 4 -9.18 -8.67 4.58
N GLN A 5 -9.46 -9.19 5.78
CA GLN A 5 -8.54 -9.01 6.91
C GLN A 5 -7.24 -9.79 6.67
N GLU A 6 -7.32 -11.01 6.15
CA GLU A 6 -6.14 -11.80 5.76
C GLU A 6 -5.28 -11.06 4.73
N ARG A 7 -5.89 -10.38 3.75
CA ARG A 7 -5.17 -9.53 2.80
C ARG A 7 -4.47 -8.35 3.46
N ARG A 8 -5.13 -7.65 4.40
CA ARG A 8 -4.49 -6.57 5.18
C ARG A 8 -3.29 -7.08 5.97
N ASP A 9 -3.41 -8.24 6.60
CA ASP A 9 -2.34 -8.85 7.39
C ASP A 9 -1.13 -9.21 6.50
N VAL A 10 -1.38 -9.73 5.29
CA VAL A 10 -0.33 -10.00 4.29
C VAL A 10 0.38 -8.72 3.85
N VAL A 11 -0.36 -7.64 3.60
CA VAL A 11 0.24 -6.34 3.23
C VAL A 11 1.08 -5.78 4.37
N ALA A 12 0.60 -5.86 5.61
CA ALA A 12 1.36 -5.43 6.79
C ALA A 12 2.66 -6.24 6.96
N ALA A 13 2.60 -7.56 6.76
CA ALA A 13 3.78 -8.43 6.79
C ALA A 13 4.78 -8.06 5.69
N ALA A 14 4.31 -7.83 4.46
CA ALA A 14 5.15 -7.42 3.33
C ALA A 14 5.84 -6.07 3.57
N LEU A 15 5.15 -5.09 4.16
CA LEU A 15 5.74 -3.80 4.56
C LEU A 15 6.86 -3.98 5.60
N SER A 16 6.66 -4.88 6.56
CA SER A 16 7.66 -5.18 7.58
C SER A 16 8.89 -5.87 6.97
N TRP A 17 8.67 -6.87 6.10
CA TRP A 17 9.74 -7.62 5.46
C TRP A 17 10.57 -6.79 4.48
N THR A 18 9.94 -5.87 3.76
CA THR A 18 10.66 -5.05 2.77
C THR A 18 11.39 -3.86 3.37
N LYS A 19 11.19 -3.53 4.66
CA LYS A 19 11.64 -2.28 5.33
C LYS A 19 13.12 -1.92 5.18
N THR A 20 14.00 -2.91 5.00
CA THR A 20 15.46 -2.72 4.89
C THR A 20 15.99 -3.09 3.50
N THR A 21 15.10 -3.28 2.53
CA THR A 21 15.44 -3.74 1.18
C THR A 21 15.29 -2.60 0.17
N THR A 22 15.79 -2.80 -1.04
CA THR A 22 15.53 -1.88 -2.17
C THR A 22 14.06 -1.84 -2.60
N LEU A 23 13.25 -2.81 -2.15
CA LEU A 23 11.80 -2.86 -2.35
C LEU A 23 11.03 -2.06 -1.28
N THR A 24 11.74 -1.36 -0.39
CA THR A 24 11.09 -0.50 0.61
C THR A 24 10.26 0.57 -0.10
N PRO A 25 8.94 0.64 0.15
CA PRO A 25 8.12 1.65 -0.51
C PRO A 25 8.48 3.06 -0.03
N SER A 26 8.25 4.03 -0.89
CA SER A 26 8.32 5.45 -0.61
C SER A 26 7.40 5.85 0.55
N LEU A 27 7.62 7.06 1.09
CA LEU A 27 6.77 7.58 2.16
C LEU A 27 5.29 7.70 1.73
N TYR A 28 5.05 8.04 0.47
CA TYR A 28 3.70 8.16 -0.08
C TYR A 28 3.00 6.79 -0.15
N GLU A 29 3.66 5.80 -0.78
CA GLU A 29 3.15 4.43 -0.88
C GLU A 29 2.88 3.82 0.51
N LYS A 30 3.79 4.02 1.47
CA LYS A 30 3.59 3.55 2.86
C LYS A 30 2.33 4.13 3.49
N ARG A 31 2.05 5.42 3.30
CA ARG A 31 0.85 6.07 3.86
C ARG A 31 -0.43 5.52 3.26
N LEU A 32 -0.44 5.21 1.98
CA LEU A 32 -1.61 4.61 1.32
C LEU A 32 -1.84 3.17 1.81
N LEU A 33 -0.79 2.37 1.86
CA LEU A 33 -0.87 0.99 2.35
C LEU A 33 -1.25 0.93 3.83
N GLN A 34 -0.81 1.88 4.65
CA GLN A 34 -1.22 2.01 6.05
C GLN A 34 -2.72 2.28 6.18
N GLN A 35 -3.26 3.21 5.39
CA GLN A 35 -4.70 3.49 5.37
C GLN A 35 -5.53 2.28 4.89
N TYR A 36 -4.99 1.45 3.99
CA TYR A 36 -5.62 0.20 3.61
C TYR A 36 -5.66 -0.83 4.75
N ILE A 37 -4.54 -1.00 5.47
CA ILE A 37 -4.43 -1.89 6.62
C ILE A 37 -5.39 -1.47 7.74
N GLU A 38 -5.57 -0.17 7.95
CA GLU A 38 -6.50 0.40 8.93
C GLU A 38 -7.97 0.35 8.47
N GLY A 39 -8.22 -0.01 7.19
CA GLY A 39 -9.56 -0.06 6.61
C GLY A 39 -10.15 1.31 6.24
N ALA A 40 -9.35 2.37 6.30
CA ALA A 40 -9.73 3.71 5.84
C ALA A 40 -9.78 3.80 4.30
N LEU A 41 -8.99 2.98 3.61
CA LEU A 41 -9.03 2.84 2.14
C LEU A 41 -9.30 1.39 1.73
N SER A 42 -9.91 1.21 0.55
CA SER A 42 -9.90 -0.06 -0.17
C SER A 42 -8.59 -0.21 -0.94
N ILE A 43 -8.24 -1.46 -1.29
CA ILE A 43 -7.06 -1.73 -2.11
C ILE A 43 -7.17 -1.09 -3.50
N ASP A 44 -8.37 -1.08 -4.08
CA ASP A 44 -8.63 -0.47 -5.40
C ASP A 44 -8.33 1.03 -5.36
N ARG A 45 -8.76 1.71 -4.28
CA ARG A 45 -8.47 3.14 -4.11
C ARG A 45 -6.98 3.41 -3.90
N VAL A 46 -6.25 2.50 -3.26
CA VAL A 46 -4.79 2.62 -3.15
C VAL A 46 -4.14 2.50 -4.53
N ILE A 47 -4.57 1.56 -5.37
CA ILE A 47 -4.03 1.38 -6.73
C ILE A 47 -4.26 2.64 -7.57
N GLU A 48 -5.49 3.17 -7.58
CA GLU A 48 -5.81 4.41 -8.31
C GLU A 48 -4.89 5.57 -7.91
N LEU A 49 -4.68 5.78 -6.60
CA LEU A 49 -3.82 6.87 -6.10
C LEU A 49 -2.35 6.67 -6.46
N LEU A 50 -1.88 5.42 -6.55
CA LEU A 50 -0.53 5.11 -7.00
C LEU A 50 -0.35 5.34 -8.49
N GLU A 51 -1.35 4.98 -9.30
CA GLU A 51 -1.37 5.26 -10.74
C GLU A 51 -1.36 6.77 -10.99
N GLU A 52 -2.26 7.53 -10.35
CA GLU A 52 -2.29 8.99 -10.43
C GLU A 52 -0.96 9.65 -10.04
N ASN A 53 -0.28 9.12 -9.02
CA ASN A 53 1.01 9.63 -8.59
C ASN A 53 2.11 9.30 -9.60
N ASN A 54 2.12 8.10 -10.18
CA ASN A 54 3.09 7.72 -11.20
C ASN A 54 2.94 8.59 -12.45
N GLU A 55 1.72 8.86 -12.90
CA GLU A 55 1.48 9.75 -14.04
C GLU A 55 2.00 11.18 -13.79
N LYS A 56 1.85 11.69 -12.56
CA LYS A 56 2.35 13.02 -12.16
C LYS A 56 3.88 13.12 -12.03
N GLN A 57 4.57 12.00 -11.84
CA GLN A 57 6.04 11.97 -11.74
C GLN A 57 6.72 11.84 -13.11
N VAL A 58 5.99 11.37 -14.13
CA VAL A 58 6.50 11.15 -15.49
C VAL A 58 6.25 12.37 -16.41
N ASN A 59 5.36 13.28 -16.02
CA ASN A 59 5.07 14.56 -16.69
C ASN A 59 5.80 15.72 -16.01
#